data_AF-A0A8T3BJQ8-F1
#
_entry.id   AF-A0A8T3BJQ8-F1
#
_cell.length_a   1.000
_cell.length_b   1.000
_cell.length_c   1.000
_cell.angle_alpha   90.00
_cell.angle_beta   90.00
_cell.angle_gamma   90.00
#
_symmetry.space_group_name_H-M   'P 1'
#
loop_
_entity.id
_entity.type
_entity.pdbx_description
1 polymer ?
#
loop_
_entity_poly.entity_id
_entity_poly.type
_entity_poly.pdbx_seq_one_letter_code
_entity_poly.pdbx_strand_id
1 'polypeptide(L)'
;MCVTSITRNPQHRPQLKAPYQNLIFARIILSRILIDCLCSVEMANAASGMAVHDDCKLKFLELKAKRTHRFIIYKIEEKLKQVMVEKLGEPTLTYEDFIGNLPTNECRYAIYDFDFVTEDNCQKSKIFFIAWSPDTSTVRSKMIYASSKDRFKRELDGIQVELQATDPTEMGIDVIKGHIY
;
A
#
# COMPACT_ATOMS: atom_id res chain seq x y z
N MET A 1 20.42 -1.76 -70.90
CA MET A 1 21.19 -1.13 -69.80
C MET A 1 20.43 -1.41 -68.52
N CYS A 2 20.83 -2.46 -67.80
CA CYS A 2 21.58 -2.43 -66.54
C CYS A 2 20.72 -2.13 -65.28
N VAL A 3 20.37 -3.24 -64.61
CA VAL A 3 20.42 -3.54 -63.15
C VAL A 3 20.19 -2.39 -62.16
N THR A 4 19.22 -2.57 -61.24
CA THR A 4 19.51 -2.85 -59.81
C THR A 4 18.24 -3.09 -59.00
N SER A 5 18.06 -4.35 -58.61
CA SER A 5 17.20 -4.76 -57.51
C SER A 5 17.76 -4.17 -56.21
N ILE A 6 16.94 -3.41 -55.49
CA ILE A 6 17.23 -3.03 -54.10
C ILE A 6 16.12 -3.59 -53.22
N THR A 7 16.42 -4.73 -52.62
CA THR A 7 15.75 -5.25 -51.43
C THR A 7 15.87 -4.25 -50.29
N ARG A 8 14.78 -3.57 -49.93
CA ARG A 8 14.68 -2.81 -48.68
C ARG A 8 13.94 -3.63 -47.62
N ASN A 9 14.77 -4.17 -46.74
CA ASN A 9 14.51 -4.64 -45.38
C ASN A 9 13.33 -3.89 -44.69
N PRO A 10 12.29 -4.56 -44.16
CA PRO A 10 11.25 -3.91 -43.37
C PRO A 10 11.82 -3.49 -42.01
N GLN A 11 12.12 -2.20 -41.94
CA GLN A 11 12.50 -1.47 -40.75
C GLN A 11 11.48 -1.67 -39.62
N HIS A 12 12.01 -2.01 -38.45
CA HIS A 12 11.54 -1.71 -37.10
C HIS A 12 10.22 -0.91 -37.02
N ARG A 13 9.18 -1.56 -36.51
CA ARG A 13 8.02 -0.90 -35.93
C ARG A 13 8.43 -0.39 -34.54
N PRO A 14 8.42 0.93 -34.26
CA PRO A 14 8.45 1.40 -32.89
C PRO A 14 7.14 0.95 -32.23
N GLN A 15 7.24 0.15 -31.17
CA GLN A 15 6.12 -0.13 -30.26
C GLN A 15 5.70 1.21 -29.63
N LEU A 16 4.58 1.79 -30.09
CA LEU A 16 3.99 2.97 -29.49
C LEU A 16 3.45 2.55 -28.11
N LYS A 17 4.23 2.84 -27.07
CA LYS A 17 3.86 2.60 -25.67
C LYS A 17 2.54 3.32 -25.36
N ALA A 18 1.67 2.58 -24.69
CA ALA A 18 0.27 2.88 -24.43
C ALA A 18 0.02 4.24 -23.74
N PRO A 19 -0.98 5.02 -24.18
CA PRO A 19 -1.51 6.15 -23.39
C PRO A 19 -2.77 5.79 -22.59
N TYR A 20 -2.96 4.52 -22.22
CA TYR A 20 -4.20 4.04 -21.55
C TYR A 20 -4.00 3.51 -20.11
N GLN A 21 -2.87 3.76 -19.46
CA GLN A 21 -2.69 3.43 -18.03
C GLN A 21 -2.82 4.64 -17.09
N ASN A 22 -2.80 5.86 -17.61
CA ASN A 22 -2.92 7.07 -16.78
C ASN A 22 -4.36 7.49 -16.48
N LEU A 23 -5.37 6.91 -17.14
CA LEU A 23 -6.77 7.31 -16.93
C LEU A 23 -7.46 6.55 -15.78
N ILE A 24 -7.04 5.33 -15.45
CA ILE A 24 -7.61 4.57 -14.31
C ILE A 24 -7.07 5.13 -13.00
N PHE A 25 -5.76 5.42 -12.92
CA PHE A 25 -5.14 6.10 -11.78
C PHE A 25 -5.72 7.51 -11.55
N ALA A 26 -5.91 8.29 -12.62
CA ALA A 26 -6.53 9.62 -12.49
C ALA A 26 -7.99 9.54 -12.04
N ARG A 27 -8.76 8.51 -12.46
CA ARG A 27 -10.14 8.32 -12.00
C ARG A 27 -10.25 7.88 -10.54
N ILE A 28 -9.27 7.12 -10.02
CA ILE A 28 -9.19 6.76 -8.59
C ILE A 28 -8.74 7.94 -7.72
N ILE A 29 -7.82 8.78 -8.21
CA ILE A 29 -7.34 9.98 -7.50
C ILE A 29 -8.41 11.08 -7.49
N LEU A 30 -9.11 11.32 -8.61
CA LEU A 30 -10.14 12.37 -8.70
C LEU A 30 -11.42 12.02 -7.94
N SER A 31 -11.79 10.74 -7.81
CA SER A 31 -12.89 10.34 -6.92
C SER A 31 -12.51 10.39 -5.44
N ARG A 32 -11.22 10.21 -5.10
CA ARG A 32 -10.69 10.36 -3.73
C ARG A 32 -10.58 11.81 -3.25
N ILE A 33 -10.16 12.75 -4.11
CA ILE A 33 -10.06 14.18 -3.74
C ILE A 33 -11.44 14.75 -3.34
N LEU A 34 -12.53 14.27 -3.95
CA LEU A 34 -13.89 14.69 -3.58
C LEU A 34 -14.35 14.11 -2.23
N ILE A 35 -13.82 12.94 -1.83
CA ILE A 35 -14.09 12.31 -0.53
C ILE A 35 -13.31 13.01 0.60
N ASP A 36 -12.10 13.50 0.34
CA ASP A 36 -11.29 14.22 1.34
C ASP A 36 -11.96 15.54 1.82
N CYS A 37 -12.68 16.22 0.92
CA CYS A 37 -13.29 17.51 1.22
C CYS A 37 -14.63 17.40 1.97
N LEU A 38 -15.39 16.33 1.78
CA LEU A 38 -16.68 16.09 2.47
C LEU A 38 -16.52 15.38 3.82
N CYS A 39 -15.42 14.63 4.03
CA CYS A 39 -15.19 13.88 5.26
C CYS A 39 -14.63 14.75 6.42
N SER A 40 -14.05 15.92 6.11
CA SER A 40 -13.26 16.71 7.07
C SER A 40 -14.05 17.26 8.28
N VAL A 41 -15.37 17.42 8.20
CA VAL A 41 -16.17 18.01 9.30
C VAL A 41 -16.67 16.95 10.30
N GLU A 42 -16.90 15.71 9.88
CA GLU A 42 -17.34 14.61 10.78
C GLU A 42 -16.16 13.82 11.39
N MET A 43 -14.99 13.81 10.74
CA MET A 43 -13.80 13.06 11.19
C MET A 43 -13.14 13.56 12.49
N ALA A 44 -13.35 14.82 12.87
CA ALA A 44 -12.60 15.46 13.97
C ALA A 44 -12.83 14.82 15.35
N ASN A 45 -14.00 14.22 15.60
CA ASN A 45 -14.33 13.66 16.91
C ASN A 45 -13.83 12.22 17.12
N ALA A 46 -13.55 11.45 16.05
CA ALA A 46 -13.18 10.04 16.16
C ALA A 46 -11.69 9.80 16.45
N ALA A 47 -10.80 10.69 15.99
CA ALA A 47 -9.35 10.57 16.19
C ALA A 47 -8.86 10.99 17.59
N SER A 48 -9.70 11.70 18.35
CA SER A 48 -9.30 12.27 19.65
C SER A 48 -9.06 11.16 20.68
N GLY A 49 -7.78 10.87 20.94
CA GLY A 49 -7.35 9.93 21.99
C GLY A 49 -6.79 8.59 21.52
N MET A 50 -6.53 8.40 20.23
CA MET A 50 -6.01 7.12 19.71
C MET A 50 -4.51 6.93 19.97
N ALA A 51 -4.16 6.25 21.05
CA ALA A 51 -2.78 5.95 21.44
C ALA A 51 -2.13 4.89 20.53
N VAL A 52 -0.81 4.91 20.44
CA VAL A 52 -0.04 3.88 19.71
C VAL A 52 0.75 3.09 20.74
N HIS A 53 0.59 1.77 20.76
CA HIS A 53 1.38 0.92 21.66
C HIS A 53 2.87 0.97 21.26
N ASP A 54 3.77 1.05 22.24
CA ASP A 54 5.21 1.19 21.98
C ASP A 54 5.78 0.02 21.19
N ASP A 55 5.25 -1.19 21.40
CA ASP A 55 5.56 -2.38 20.58
C ASP A 55 5.37 -2.12 19.08
N CYS A 56 4.42 -1.29 18.67
CA CYS A 56 4.23 -0.99 17.26
C CYS A 56 5.46 -0.31 16.65
N LYS A 57 6.06 0.61 17.41
CA LYS A 57 7.27 1.34 17.04
C LYS A 57 8.48 0.42 17.08
N LEU A 58 8.61 -0.39 18.14
CA LEU A 58 9.70 -1.35 18.27
C LEU A 58 9.70 -2.34 17.12
N LYS A 59 8.55 -2.94 16.77
CA LYS A 59 8.43 -3.88 15.65
C LYS A 59 8.70 -3.24 14.29
N PHE A 60 8.27 -1.99 14.10
CA PHE A 60 8.61 -1.25 12.90
C PHE A 60 10.11 -0.97 12.77
N LEU A 61 10.77 -0.58 13.87
CA LEU A 61 12.22 -0.39 13.91
C LEU A 61 12.97 -1.69 13.66
N GLU A 62 12.52 -2.81 14.22
CA GLU A 62 13.08 -4.14 13.96
C GLU A 62 12.98 -4.53 12.48
N LEU A 63 11.84 -4.27 11.85
CA LEU A 63 11.64 -4.49 10.41
C LEU A 63 12.60 -3.61 9.58
N LYS A 64 12.72 -2.32 9.90
CA LYS A 64 13.60 -1.39 9.18
C LYS A 64 15.08 -1.74 9.35
N ALA A 65 15.50 -2.13 10.55
CA ALA A 65 16.91 -2.35 10.88
C ALA A 65 17.40 -3.76 10.51
N LYS A 66 16.60 -4.78 10.83
CA LYS A 66 17.02 -6.19 10.70
C LYS A 66 16.29 -6.93 9.59
N ARG A 67 15.24 -6.35 8.99
CA ARG A 67 14.37 -6.99 7.98
C ARG A 67 13.90 -8.39 8.42
N THR A 68 13.60 -8.51 9.72
CA THR A 68 13.17 -9.77 10.34
C THR A 68 11.74 -10.15 10.01
N HIS A 69 10.96 -9.21 9.48
CA HIS A 69 9.55 -9.40 9.16
C HIS A 69 9.26 -8.84 7.77
N ARG A 70 8.49 -9.58 6.97
CA ARG A 70 8.10 -9.12 5.62
C ARG A 70 6.88 -8.22 5.65
N PHE A 71 5.99 -8.50 6.60
CA PHE A 71 4.83 -7.67 6.85
C PHE A 71 4.51 -7.58 8.35
N ILE A 72 3.82 -6.52 8.75
CA ILE A 72 3.28 -6.35 10.10
C ILE A 72 1.84 -5.90 9.96
N ILE A 73 0.92 -6.61 10.61
CA ILE A 73 -0.49 -6.24 10.68
C ILE A 73 -0.75 -5.61 12.03
N TYR A 74 -1.38 -4.44 12.00
CA TYR A 74 -1.83 -3.70 13.15
C TYR A 74 -3.35 -3.65 13.18
N LYS A 75 -3.88 -3.74 14.39
CA LYS A 75 -5.30 -3.53 14.67
C LYS A 75 -5.47 -2.37 15.62
N ILE A 76 -6.57 -1.65 15.44
CA ILE A 76 -7.06 -0.66 16.39
C ILE A 76 -8.06 -1.35 17.31
N GLU A 77 -7.78 -1.35 18.61
CA GLU A 77 -8.75 -1.75 19.62
C GLU A 77 -9.55 -0.52 20.05
N GLU A 78 -10.80 -0.43 19.57
CA GLU A 78 -11.69 0.72 19.82
C GLU A 78 -11.93 0.95 21.32
N LYS A 79 -12.06 -0.14 22.10
CA LYS A 79 -12.31 -0.08 23.54
C LYS A 79 -11.18 0.56 24.32
N LEU A 80 -9.94 0.24 23.95
CA LEU A 80 -8.73 0.77 24.57
C LEU A 80 -8.25 2.06 23.90
N LYS A 81 -8.86 2.44 22.77
CA LYS A 81 -8.41 3.52 21.90
C LYS A 81 -6.91 3.43 21.63
N GLN A 82 -6.43 2.23 21.33
CA GLN A 82 -5.00 1.97 21.14
C GLN A 82 -4.73 1.13 19.89
N VAL A 83 -3.69 1.49 19.15
CA VAL A 83 -3.15 0.68 18.05
C VAL A 83 -2.22 -0.36 18.61
N MET A 84 -2.45 -1.63 18.27
CA MET A 84 -1.65 -2.78 18.70
C MET A 84 -1.22 -3.62 17.51
N VAL A 85 -0.13 -4.35 17.67
CA VAL A 85 0.30 -5.38 16.71
C VAL A 85 -0.66 -6.55 16.81
N GLU A 86 -1.23 -6.97 15.69
CA GLU A 86 -2.05 -8.17 15.61
C GLU A 86 -1.21 -9.37 15.19
N LYS A 87 -0.45 -9.22 14.10
CA LYS A 87 0.34 -10.32 13.54
C LYS A 87 1.63 -9.81 12.93
N LEU A 88 2.70 -10.56 13.16
CA LEU A 88 3.99 -10.36 12.52
C LEU A 88 4.15 -11.42 11.42
N GLY A 89 4.50 -10.97 10.23
CA GLY A 89 4.80 -11.83 9.10
C GLY A 89 6.27 -12.21 9.09
N GLU A 90 6.58 -13.49 9.17
CA GLU A 90 7.95 -13.98 9.01
C GLU A 90 8.49 -13.70 7.58
N PRO A 91 9.82 -13.62 7.38
CA PRO A 91 10.42 -13.36 6.07
C PRO A 91 10.05 -14.43 5.01
N THR A 92 9.75 -15.63 5.49
CA THR A 92 9.37 -16.82 4.73
C THR A 92 7.95 -16.75 4.17
N LEU A 93 7.07 -15.94 4.78
CA LEU A 93 5.67 -15.87 4.37
C LEU A 93 5.49 -15.14 3.06
N THR A 94 4.61 -15.67 2.22
CA THR A 94 4.32 -15.11 0.91
C THR A 94 3.29 -13.99 0.98
N TYR A 95 3.16 -13.25 -0.11
CA TYR A 95 2.12 -12.23 -0.24
C TYR A 95 0.71 -12.82 -0.22
N GLU A 96 0.53 -14.05 -0.70
CA GLU A 96 -0.74 -14.78 -0.63
C GLU A 96 -1.12 -15.10 0.82
N ASP A 97 -0.13 -15.51 1.63
CA ASP A 97 -0.34 -15.70 3.07
C ASP A 97 -0.74 -14.39 3.74
N PHE A 98 -0.13 -13.28 3.36
CA PHE A 98 -0.50 -11.95 3.86
C PHE A 98 -1.97 -11.63 3.56
N ILE A 99 -2.43 -11.82 2.31
CA ILE A 99 -3.85 -11.64 1.95
C ILE A 99 -4.74 -12.56 2.78
N GLY A 100 -4.36 -13.83 2.93
CA GLY A 100 -5.13 -14.81 3.69
C GLY A 100 -5.27 -14.46 5.18
N ASN A 101 -4.37 -13.61 5.70
CA ASN A 101 -4.43 -13.12 7.08
C ASN A 101 -5.27 -11.84 7.25
N LEU A 102 -5.72 -11.21 6.18
CA LEU A 102 -6.54 -10.00 6.25
C LEU A 102 -8.02 -10.38 6.42
N PRO A 103 -8.69 -9.90 7.49
CA PRO A 103 -10.10 -10.18 7.68
C PRO A 103 -10.93 -9.41 6.65
N THR A 104 -11.91 -10.07 6.04
CA THR A 104 -12.81 -9.43 5.08
C THR A 104 -13.86 -8.55 5.73
N ASN A 105 -14.04 -8.60 7.06
CA ASN A 105 -15.10 -7.87 7.77
C ASN A 105 -14.58 -6.73 8.66
N GLU A 106 -13.26 -6.62 8.83
CA GLU A 106 -12.66 -5.62 9.73
C GLU A 106 -11.55 -4.85 9.02
N CYS A 107 -11.42 -3.58 9.38
CA CYS A 107 -10.31 -2.76 8.94
C CYS A 107 -9.02 -3.19 9.65
N ARG A 108 -7.89 -3.06 8.97
CA ARG A 108 -6.54 -3.30 9.50
C ARG A 108 -5.54 -2.33 8.88
N TYR A 109 -4.45 -2.07 9.58
CA TYR A 109 -3.28 -1.52 8.92
C TYR A 109 -2.27 -2.62 8.68
N ALA A 110 -1.58 -2.55 7.56
CA ALA A 110 -0.46 -3.40 7.29
C ALA A 110 0.74 -2.55 6.87
N ILE A 111 1.90 -2.96 7.31
CA ILE A 111 3.17 -2.47 6.79
C ILE A 111 3.79 -3.62 6.04
N TYR A 112 4.22 -3.37 4.83
CA TYR A 112 4.79 -4.36 3.95
C TYR A 112 6.12 -3.83 3.42
N ASP A 113 7.22 -4.53 3.70
CA ASP A 113 8.52 -4.21 3.10
C ASP A 113 8.66 -4.98 1.80
N PHE A 114 8.74 -4.26 0.69
CA PHE A 114 8.96 -4.86 -0.62
C PHE A 114 10.39 -4.59 -1.06
N ASP A 115 11.16 -5.66 -1.16
CA ASP A 115 12.49 -5.68 -1.75
C ASP A 115 12.40 -5.89 -3.26
N PHE A 116 13.12 -5.06 -4.01
CA PHE A 116 13.21 -5.15 -5.46
C PHE A 116 14.65 -4.97 -5.92
N VAL A 117 14.99 -5.68 -6.99
CA VAL A 117 16.27 -5.55 -7.66
C VAL A 117 16.05 -4.71 -8.90
N THR A 118 16.75 -3.57 -8.99
CA THR A 118 16.73 -2.73 -10.20
C THR A 118 17.67 -3.33 -11.26
N GLU A 119 17.53 -2.94 -12.53
CA GLU A 119 18.36 -3.40 -13.65
C GLU A 119 19.88 -3.24 -13.41
N ASP A 120 20.27 -2.25 -12.60
CA ASP A 120 21.66 -2.03 -12.14
C ASP A 120 22.14 -3.05 -11.08
N ASN A 121 21.39 -4.15 -10.90
CA ASN A 121 21.60 -5.19 -9.88
C ASN A 121 21.70 -4.64 -8.44
N CYS A 122 21.13 -3.45 -8.20
CA CYS A 122 21.06 -2.82 -6.90
C CYS A 122 19.79 -3.28 -6.18
N GLN A 123 19.97 -3.93 -5.02
CA GLN A 123 18.87 -4.25 -4.12
C GLN A 123 18.39 -2.99 -3.40
N LYS A 124 17.15 -2.61 -3.64
CA LYS A 124 16.46 -1.53 -2.93
C LYS A 124 15.25 -2.11 -2.22
N SER A 125 14.84 -1.48 -1.12
CA SER A 125 13.60 -1.82 -0.44
C SER A 125 12.74 -0.59 -0.25
N LYS A 126 11.43 -0.77 -0.40
CA LYS A 126 10.41 0.25 -0.19
C LYS A 126 9.41 -0.26 0.83
N ILE A 127 9.19 0.57 1.85
CA ILE A 127 8.19 0.30 2.89
C ILE A 127 6.86 0.87 2.42
N PHE A 128 5.89 -0.03 2.27
CA PHE A 128 4.51 0.28 1.93
C PHE A 128 3.66 0.26 3.20
N PHE A 129 2.93 1.35 3.41
CA PHE A 129 1.86 1.39 4.39
C PHE A 129 0.54 1.15 3.68
N ILE A 130 -0.19 0.15 4.16
CA ILE A 130 -1.43 -0.33 3.60
C ILE A 130 -2.54 -0.09 4.62
N ALA A 131 -3.55 0.68 4.22
CA ALA A 131 -4.80 0.79 4.96
C ALA A 131 -5.84 -0.15 4.33
N TRP A 132 -6.12 -1.25 5.03
CA TRP A 132 -7.14 -2.22 4.65
C TRP A 132 -8.49 -1.81 5.22
N SER A 133 -9.47 -1.54 4.35
CA SER A 133 -10.82 -1.14 4.75
C SER A 133 -11.87 -1.79 3.86
N PRO A 134 -12.28 -3.04 4.17
CA PRO A 134 -13.23 -3.76 3.34
C PRO A 134 -14.62 -3.15 3.45
N ASP A 135 -15.43 -3.31 2.40
CA ASP A 135 -16.70 -2.60 2.33
C ASP A 135 -17.74 -3.04 3.35
N THR A 136 -17.66 -4.30 3.75
CA THR A 136 -18.48 -4.97 4.77
C THR A 136 -18.18 -4.49 6.20
N SER A 137 -17.07 -3.77 6.42
CA SER A 137 -16.73 -3.24 7.73
C SER A 137 -17.67 -2.10 8.16
N THR A 138 -17.83 -1.92 9.47
CA THR A 138 -18.74 -0.90 10.00
C THR A 138 -18.25 0.52 9.64
N VAL A 139 -19.19 1.42 9.35
CA VAL A 139 -18.88 2.83 9.05
C VAL A 139 -18.04 3.46 10.15
N ARG A 140 -18.33 3.15 11.42
CA ARG A 140 -17.55 3.63 12.56
C ARG A 140 -16.11 3.15 12.51
N SER A 141 -15.87 1.86 12.23
CA SER A 141 -14.51 1.33 12.10
C SER A 141 -13.76 2.01 10.94
N LYS A 142 -14.38 2.16 9.76
CA LYS A 142 -13.77 2.88 8.64
C LYS A 142 -13.37 4.30 9.04
N MET A 143 -14.25 5.01 9.74
CA MET A 143 -14.00 6.36 10.23
C MET A 143 -12.84 6.41 11.25
N ILE A 144 -12.80 5.50 12.21
CA ILE A 144 -11.71 5.46 13.21
C ILE A 144 -10.37 5.19 12.53
N TYR A 145 -10.31 4.24 11.59
CA TYR A 145 -9.08 3.96 10.85
C TYR A 145 -8.68 5.15 9.97
N ALA A 146 -9.59 5.69 9.14
CA ALA A 146 -9.27 6.86 8.33
C ALA A 146 -8.73 8.05 9.15
N SER A 147 -9.36 8.35 10.28
CA SER A 147 -9.00 9.48 11.15
C SER A 147 -7.73 9.24 11.99
N SER A 148 -7.45 7.99 12.38
CA SER A 148 -6.26 7.65 13.18
C SER A 148 -4.99 7.47 12.35
N LYS A 149 -5.15 7.26 11.04
CA LYS A 149 -4.06 6.99 10.10
C LYS A 149 -2.95 8.02 10.19
N ASP A 150 -3.29 9.31 10.12
CA ASP A 150 -2.29 10.38 10.05
C ASP A 150 -1.46 10.47 11.33
N ARG A 151 -2.07 10.23 12.50
CA ARG A 151 -1.35 10.15 13.76
C ARG A 151 -0.40 8.95 13.78
N PHE A 152 -0.90 7.77 13.41
CA PHE A 152 -0.10 6.55 13.40
C PHE A 152 1.11 6.66 12.46
N LYS A 153 0.93 7.24 11.28
CA LYS A 153 2.02 7.47 10.32
C LYS A 153 3.11 8.40 10.87
N ARG A 154 2.76 9.44 11.62
CA ARG A 154 3.75 10.35 12.22
C ARG A 154 4.64 9.66 13.25
N GLU A 155 4.12 8.62 13.91
CA GLU A 155 4.88 7.80 14.85
C GLU A 155 5.81 6.80 14.13
N LEU A 156 5.55 6.52 12.85
CA LEU A 156 6.28 5.54 12.02
C LEU A 156 7.05 6.25 10.91
N ASP A 157 8.22 6.77 11.25
CA ASP A 157 9.07 7.49 10.31
C ASP A 157 9.89 6.55 9.40
N GLY A 158 9.53 6.54 8.10
CA GLY A 158 10.16 5.69 7.09
C GLY A 158 9.20 5.05 6.08
N ILE A 159 7.90 5.31 6.19
CA ILE A 159 6.91 4.91 5.18
C ILE A 159 7.20 5.69 3.88
N GLN A 160 7.43 4.97 2.78
CA GLN A 160 7.74 5.58 1.48
C GLN A 160 6.51 5.68 0.58
N VAL A 161 5.61 4.71 0.67
CA VAL A 161 4.39 4.67 -0.14
C VAL A 161 3.20 4.36 0.76
N GLU A 162 2.10 5.08 0.55
CA GLU A 162 0.81 4.77 1.15
C GLU A 162 -0.11 4.16 0.10
N LEU A 163 -0.78 3.08 0.46
CA LEU A 163 -1.79 2.42 -0.32
C LEU A 163 -3.02 2.23 0.57
N GLN A 164 -4.21 2.43 0.00
CA GLN A 164 -5.45 2.02 0.66
C GLN A 164 -6.21 1.12 -0.29
N ALA A 165 -6.73 0.04 0.26
CA ALA A 165 -7.42 -0.99 -0.49
C ALA A 165 -8.66 -1.44 0.26
N THR A 166 -9.71 -1.66 -0.51
CA THR A 166 -10.97 -2.25 -0.06
C THR A 166 -11.01 -3.74 -0.35
N ASP A 167 -10.26 -4.18 -1.36
CA ASP A 167 -10.28 -5.54 -1.89
C ASP A 167 -8.86 -6.14 -1.97
N PRO A 168 -8.70 -7.44 -1.70
CA PRO A 168 -7.37 -8.05 -1.69
C PRO A 168 -6.74 -8.05 -3.08
N THR A 169 -7.57 -8.00 -4.12
CA THR A 169 -7.14 -7.90 -5.52
C THR A 169 -6.54 -6.53 -5.86
N GLU A 170 -6.98 -5.45 -5.21
CA GLU A 170 -6.43 -4.09 -5.41
C GLU A 170 -5.05 -3.91 -4.78
N MET A 171 -4.66 -4.82 -3.90
CA MET A 171 -3.36 -4.82 -3.26
C MET A 171 -2.30 -5.58 -4.04
N GLY A 172 -2.68 -6.20 -5.17
CA GLY A 172 -1.87 -7.17 -5.88
C GLY A 172 -0.43 -6.71 -6.09
N ILE A 173 0.50 -7.66 -6.15
CA ILE A 173 1.92 -7.41 -6.39
C ILE A 173 2.13 -6.50 -7.61
N ASP A 174 1.26 -6.59 -8.61
CA ASP A 174 1.29 -5.75 -9.81
C ASP A 174 1.06 -4.25 -9.51
N VAL A 175 0.18 -3.94 -8.56
CA VAL A 175 -0.04 -2.55 -8.11
C VAL A 175 1.18 -2.05 -7.35
N ILE A 176 1.76 -2.88 -6.47
CA ILE A 176 2.98 -2.54 -5.73
C ILE A 176 4.13 -2.28 -6.71
N LYS A 177 4.32 -3.16 -7.69
CA LYS A 177 5.33 -3.00 -8.75
C LYS A 177 5.09 -1.76 -9.60
N GLY A 178 3.84 -1.40 -9.89
CA GLY A 178 3.48 -0.19 -10.62
C GLY A 178 3.81 1.13 -9.89
N HIS A 179 4.07 1.10 -8.58
CA HIS A 179 4.57 2.26 -7.81
C HIS A 179 6.10 2.29 -7.67
N ILE A 180 6.79 1.28 -8.22
CA ILE A 180 8.24 1.11 -8.10
C ILE A 180 8.95 1.45 -9.41
N TYR A 181 8.39 0.99 -10.53
CA TYR A 181 8.89 1.21 -11.89
C TYR A 181 8.11 2.30 -12.60
#